data_AF-A0A820IVQ7-F1
#
_entry.id   AF-A0A820IVQ7-F1
#
_cell.length_a   1.000
_cell.length_b   1.000
_cell.length_c   1.000
_cell.angle_alpha   90.00
_cell.angle_beta   90.00
_cell.angle_gamma   90.00
#
_symmetry.space_group_name_H-M   'P 1'
#
loop_
_entity.id
_entity.type
_entity.pdbx_description
1 polymer ?
#
loop_
_entity_poly.entity_id
_entity_poly.type
_entity_poly.pdbx_seq_one_letter_code
_entity_poly.pdbx_strand_id
1 'polypeptide(L)'
;QAFVKIYFDVSPTIARIHIPLHQARGIIRALKSATFSEELCFEEILKQLIKEKKIPTEAITEALWKLYKFPYDDNTDLIAGKILTFIVGNEVNRKLNDITDLIQAKEKNHRFVHISCLLLQLAAAPKKV
;
A
#
# COMPACT_ATOMS: atom_id res chain seq x y z
N GLN A 1 -8.28 -1.25 -16.82
CA GLN A 1 -9.55 -2.03 -16.69
C GLN A 1 -9.43 -3.44 -17.27
N ALA A 2 -8.91 -3.63 -18.50
CA ALA A 2 -8.70 -4.96 -19.09
C ALA A 2 -7.81 -5.89 -18.23
N PHE A 3 -6.73 -5.37 -17.64
CA PHE A 3 -5.86 -6.11 -16.72
C PHE A 3 -6.60 -6.68 -15.49
N VAL A 4 -7.47 -5.88 -14.86
CA VAL A 4 -8.31 -6.34 -13.74
C VAL A 4 -9.23 -7.46 -14.20
N LYS A 5 -9.81 -7.34 -15.40
CA LYS A 5 -10.71 -8.34 -15.97
C LYS A 5 -10.03 -9.68 -16.30
N ILE A 6 -8.76 -9.65 -16.71
CA ILE A 6 -8.02 -10.87 -17.11
C ILE A 6 -7.44 -11.60 -15.90
N TYR A 7 -6.98 -10.87 -14.88
CA TYR A 7 -6.21 -11.47 -13.78
C TYR A 7 -6.97 -11.51 -12.44
N PHE A 8 -8.05 -10.75 -12.30
CA PHE A 8 -8.80 -10.63 -11.04
C PHE A 8 -10.27 -11.02 -11.15
N ASP A 9 -10.81 -11.18 -12.36
CA ASP A 9 -12.19 -11.63 -12.59
C ASP A 9 -12.21 -13.17 -12.56
N VAL A 10 -12.59 -13.71 -11.40
CA VAL A 10 -12.70 -15.16 -11.20
C VAL A 10 -14.17 -15.54 -11.33
N SER A 11 -14.47 -16.58 -12.13
CA SER A 11 -15.82 -17.15 -12.24
C SER A 11 -16.41 -17.39 -10.84
N PRO A 12 -17.67 -17.01 -10.57
CA PRO A 12 -18.29 -17.05 -9.24
C PRO A 12 -18.30 -18.45 -8.60
N THR A 13 -18.09 -19.50 -9.39
CA THR A 13 -18.06 -20.90 -8.94
C THR A 13 -16.78 -21.28 -8.18
N ILE A 14 -15.67 -20.53 -8.31
CA ILE A 14 -14.36 -20.82 -7.66
C ILE A 14 -14.10 -19.89 -6.45
N ALA A 15 -15.08 -19.04 -6.12
CA ALA A 15 -14.88 -17.76 -5.45
C ALA A 15 -14.80 -17.77 -3.91
N ARG A 16 -14.58 -18.89 -3.21
CA ARG A 16 -14.64 -18.87 -1.73
C ARG A 16 -13.35 -19.19 -0.98
N ILE A 17 -12.35 -19.85 -1.58
CA ILE A 17 -11.15 -20.29 -0.81
C ILE A 17 -9.83 -19.94 -1.52
N HIS A 18 -9.81 -19.80 -2.85
CA HIS A 18 -8.55 -19.67 -3.61
C HIS A 18 -8.34 -18.35 -4.36
N ILE A 19 -9.22 -17.34 -4.21
CA ILE A 19 -9.12 -16.07 -4.93
C ILE A 19 -7.73 -15.40 -4.76
N PRO A 20 -7.19 -15.23 -3.54
CA PRO A 20 -5.92 -14.52 -3.37
C PRO A 20 -4.73 -15.29 -3.94
N LEU A 21 -4.75 -16.63 -3.84
CA LEU A 21 -3.72 -17.50 -4.41
C LEU A 21 -3.77 -17.51 -5.93
N HIS A 22 -4.97 -17.55 -6.51
CA HIS A 22 -5.17 -17.47 -7.96
C HIS A 22 -4.72 -16.11 -8.51
N GLN A 23 -5.09 -15.01 -7.83
CA GLN A 23 -4.64 -13.66 -8.18
C GLN A 23 -3.11 -13.54 -8.08
N ALA A 24 -2.50 -14.04 -7.01
CA ALA A 24 -1.04 -14.06 -6.84
C ALA A 24 -0.34 -14.85 -7.95
N ARG A 25 -0.86 -16.02 -8.34
CA ARG A 25 -0.35 -16.79 -9.48
C ARG A 25 -0.52 -16.05 -10.81
N GLY A 26 -1.66 -15.39 -11.01
CA GLY A 26 -1.92 -14.57 -12.20
C GLY A 26 -0.92 -13.43 -12.34
N ILE A 27 -0.62 -12.75 -11.23
CA ILE A 27 0.40 -11.71 -11.12
C ILE A 27 1.79 -12.26 -11.49
N ILE A 28 2.21 -13.37 -10.87
CA ILE A 28 3.52 -13.99 -11.15
C ILE A 28 3.61 -14.39 -12.62
N ARG A 29 2.55 -14.97 -13.18
CA ARG A 29 2.50 -15.37 -14.58
C ARG A 29 2.62 -14.18 -15.53
N ALA A 30 1.98 -13.06 -15.20
CA ALA A 30 2.09 -11.83 -15.99
C ALA A 30 3.54 -11.30 -15.99
N LEU A 31 4.19 -11.29 -14.82
CA LEU A 31 5.57 -10.81 -14.69
C LEU A 31 6.61 -11.76 -15.28
N LYS A 32 6.39 -13.08 -15.24
CA LYS A 32 7.32 -14.07 -15.79
C LYS A 32 7.60 -13.89 -17.28
N SER A 33 6.63 -13.37 -18.03
CA SER A 33 6.75 -13.14 -19.48
C SER A 33 6.90 -11.65 -19.84
N ALA A 34 7.02 -10.78 -18.83
CA ALA A 34 7.05 -9.34 -19.05
C ALA A 34 8.44 -8.88 -19.47
N THR A 35 8.48 -7.97 -20.44
CA THR A 35 9.66 -7.14 -20.71
C THR A 35 9.88 -6.14 -19.57
N PHE A 36 11.10 -5.59 -19.45
CA PHE A 36 11.42 -4.58 -18.43
C PHE A 36 10.44 -3.38 -18.41
N SER A 37 10.03 -2.90 -19.58
CA SER A 37 9.02 -1.83 -19.69
C SER A 37 7.63 -2.23 -19.19
N GLU A 38 7.25 -3.49 -19.40
CA GLU A 38 5.97 -4.03 -18.93
C GLU A 38 5.99 -4.26 -17.41
N GLU A 39 7.14 -4.65 -16.85
CA GLU A 39 7.31 -4.73 -15.40
C GLU A 39 7.12 -3.36 -14.72
N LEU A 40 7.71 -2.30 -15.26
CA LEU A 40 7.53 -0.94 -14.74
C LEU A 40 6.05 -0.50 -14.80
N CYS A 41 5.38 -0.78 -15.91
CA CYS A 41 3.96 -0.48 -16.06
C CYS A 41 3.11 -1.28 -15.06
N PHE A 42 3.45 -2.55 -14.85
CA PHE A 42 2.80 -3.42 -13.89
C PHE A 42 2.94 -2.89 -12.46
N GLU A 43 4.14 -2.46 -12.05
CA GLU A 43 4.36 -1.87 -10.72
C GLU A 43 3.49 -0.63 -10.50
N GLU A 44 3.37 0.25 -11.49
CA GLU A 44 2.49 1.42 -11.40
C GLU A 44 1.01 1.05 -11.32
N ILE A 45 0.56 0.04 -12.08
CA ILE A 45 -0.81 -0.49 -11.97
C ILE A 45 -1.04 -1.07 -10.57
N LEU A 46 -0.09 -1.84 -10.05
CA LEU A 46 -0.20 -2.45 -8.73
C LEU A 46 -0.25 -1.38 -7.62
N LYS A 47 0.55 -0.30 -7.72
CA LYS A 47 0.45 0.89 -6.84
C LYS A 47 -0.95 1.44 -6.81
N GLN A 48 -1.54 1.67 -7.98
CA GLN A 48 -2.87 2.25 -8.10
C GLN A 48 -3.95 1.34 -7.51
N LEU A 49 -3.88 0.03 -7.78
CA LEU A 49 -4.86 -0.92 -7.27
C LEU A 49 -4.81 -1.05 -5.73
N ILE A 50 -3.61 -0.99 -5.14
CA ILE A 50 -3.43 -0.95 -3.68
C ILE A 50 -3.99 0.36 -3.11
N LYS A 51 -3.66 1.50 -3.73
CA LYS A 51 -4.15 2.83 -3.31
C LYS A 51 -5.68 2.92 -3.34
N GLU A 52 -6.31 2.35 -4.36
CA GLU A 52 -7.76 2.31 -4.53
C GLU A 52 -8.43 1.20 -3.69
N LYS A 53 -7.67 0.42 -2.91
CA LYS A 53 -8.16 -0.73 -2.12
C LYS A 53 -8.94 -1.76 -2.94
N LYS A 54 -8.66 -1.87 -4.25
CA LYS A 54 -9.28 -2.86 -5.15
C LYS A 54 -8.72 -4.26 -4.96
N ILE A 55 -7.61 -4.37 -4.23
CA ILE A 55 -6.94 -5.63 -3.92
C ILE A 55 -6.89 -5.81 -2.39
N PRO A 56 -7.26 -6.98 -1.85
CA PRO A 56 -7.07 -7.31 -0.45
C PRO A 56 -5.57 -7.55 -0.19
N THR A 57 -4.85 -6.47 0.14
CA THR A 57 -3.38 -6.45 0.24
C THR A 57 -2.84 -7.52 1.19
N GLU A 58 -3.47 -7.73 2.35
CA GLU A 58 -3.09 -8.77 3.32
C GLU A 58 -3.21 -10.18 2.74
N ALA A 59 -4.36 -10.50 2.13
CA ALA A 59 -4.62 -11.83 1.58
C ALA A 59 -3.72 -12.14 0.37
N ILE A 60 -3.41 -11.15 -0.47
CA ILE A 60 -2.46 -11.29 -1.57
C ILE A 60 -1.03 -11.45 -1.02
N THR A 61 -0.65 -10.70 0.00
CA THR A 61 0.67 -10.81 0.65
C THR A 61 0.84 -12.21 1.25
N GLU A 62 -0.16 -12.75 1.95
CA GLU A 62 -0.12 -14.10 2.48
C GLU A 62 -0.01 -15.16 1.37
N ALA A 63 -0.75 -14.99 0.28
CA ALA A 63 -0.67 -15.86 -0.88
C ALA A 63 0.70 -15.82 -1.56
N LEU A 64 1.28 -14.64 -1.74
CA LEU A 64 2.62 -14.47 -2.29
C LEU A 64 3.69 -15.06 -1.37
N TRP A 65 3.54 -14.94 -0.04
CA TRP A 65 4.42 -15.60 0.93
C TRP A 65 4.39 -17.13 0.81
N LYS A 66 3.21 -17.72 0.59
CA LYS A 66 3.09 -19.16 0.33
C LYS A 66 3.81 -19.56 -0.96
N LEU A 67 3.69 -18.76 -2.02
CA LEU A 67 4.37 -19.01 -3.30
C LEU A 67 5.88 -18.79 -3.23
N TYR A 68 6.35 -17.87 -2.40
CA TYR A 68 7.76 -17.67 -2.10
C TYR A 68 8.36 -18.87 -1.36
N LYS A 69 7.66 -19.38 -0.33
CA LYS A 69 8.11 -20.51 0.49
C LYS A 69 7.99 -21.85 -0.22
N PHE A 70 6.97 -22.01 -1.06
CA PHE A 70 6.68 -23.22 -1.81
C PHE A 70 6.52 -22.89 -3.30
N PRO A 71 7.63 -22.59 -4.01
CA PRO A 71 7.60 -22.30 -5.43
C PRO A 71 7.19 -23.55 -6.22
N TYR A 72 6.46 -23.34 -7.31
CA TYR A 72 5.98 -24.43 -8.18
C TYR A 72 6.75 -24.50 -9.50
N ASP A 73 7.63 -23.53 -9.78
CA ASP A 73 8.55 -23.53 -10.90
C ASP A 73 9.78 -22.64 -10.60
N ASP A 74 10.77 -22.73 -11.48
CA ASP A 74 11.95 -21.88 -11.44
C ASP A 74 11.54 -20.41 -11.66
N ASN A 75 12.04 -19.54 -10.77
CA ASN A 75 11.79 -18.10 -10.67
C ASN A 75 10.48 -17.68 -9.98
N THR A 76 9.57 -18.59 -9.61
CA THR A 76 8.37 -18.22 -8.84
C THR A 76 8.73 -17.53 -7.52
N ASP A 77 9.75 -18.04 -6.83
CA ASP A 77 10.28 -17.49 -5.59
C ASP A 77 10.86 -16.09 -5.79
N LEU A 78 11.71 -15.89 -6.80
CA LEU A 78 12.33 -14.60 -7.09
C LEU A 78 11.27 -13.53 -7.43
N ILE A 79 10.31 -13.89 -8.28
CA ILE A 79 9.23 -12.97 -8.68
C ILE A 79 8.31 -12.69 -7.48
N ALA A 80 7.92 -13.71 -6.71
CA ALA A 80 7.13 -13.53 -5.49
C ALA A 80 7.85 -12.63 -4.48
N GLY A 81 9.15 -12.82 -4.29
CA GLY A 81 10.00 -12.00 -3.44
C GLY A 81 10.00 -10.53 -3.88
N LYS A 82 10.21 -10.27 -5.18
CA LYS A 82 10.16 -8.91 -5.75
C LYS A 82 8.82 -8.21 -5.46
N ILE A 83 7.70 -8.91 -5.70
CA ILE A 83 6.36 -8.35 -5.46
C ILE A 83 6.12 -8.13 -3.95
N LEU A 84 6.56 -9.06 -3.09
CA LEU A 84 6.43 -8.93 -1.63
C LEU A 84 7.20 -7.71 -1.12
N THR A 85 8.46 -7.55 -1.52
CA THR A 85 9.28 -6.38 -1.16
C THR A 85 8.59 -5.08 -1.60
N PHE A 86 8.02 -5.09 -2.81
CA PHE A 86 7.28 -3.96 -3.34
C PHE A 86 6.05 -3.59 -2.48
N ILE A 87 5.19 -4.57 -2.18
CA ILE A 87 3.95 -4.34 -1.41
C ILE A 87 4.28 -3.88 0.01
N VAL A 88 5.18 -4.59 0.71
CA VAL A 88 5.56 -4.27 2.09
C VAL A 88 6.24 -2.91 2.16
N GLY A 89 7.15 -2.60 1.23
CA GLY A 89 7.81 -1.30 1.16
C GLY A 89 6.81 -0.15 0.98
N ASN A 90 5.79 -0.33 0.15
CA ASN A 90 4.74 0.66 -0.03
C ASN A 90 3.88 0.84 1.22
N GLU A 91 3.53 -0.25 1.92
CA GLU A 91 2.76 -0.18 3.17
C GLU A 91 3.54 0.52 4.29
N VAL A 92 4.84 0.25 4.41
CA VAL A 92 5.74 0.95 5.35
C VAL A 92 5.79 2.45 5.02
N ASN A 93 5.99 2.82 3.76
CA ASN A 93 6.02 4.22 3.33
C ASN A 93 4.69 4.93 3.64
N ARG A 94 3.56 4.26 3.42
CA ARG A 94 2.25 4.82 3.79
C ARG A 94 2.13 5.05 5.29
N LYS A 95 2.51 4.08 6.13
CA LYS A 95 2.48 4.23 7.60
C LYS A 95 3.39 5.37 8.07
N LEU A 96 4.56 5.54 7.45
CA LEU A 96 5.46 6.66 7.75
C LEU A 96 4.85 8.02 7.38
N ASN A 97 4.15 8.11 6.24
CA ASN A 97 3.43 9.32 5.85
C ASN A 97 2.28 9.63 6.82
N ASP A 98 1.50 8.63 7.22
CA ASP A 98 0.41 8.78 8.20
C ASP A 98 0.96 9.29 9.55
N ILE A 99 2.11 8.78 10.00
CA ILE A 99 2.80 9.26 11.22
C ILE A 99 3.28 10.71 11.04
N THR A 100 3.86 11.04 9.89
CA THR A 100 4.35 12.40 9.59
C THR A 100 3.20 13.40 9.61
N ASP A 101 2.07 13.05 9.02
CA ASP A 101 0.86 13.88 9.03
C ASP A 101 0.32 14.07 10.46
N LEU A 102 0.34 13.02 11.29
CA LEU A 102 -0.03 13.12 12.71
C LEU A 102 0.92 14.04 13.50
N ILE A 103 2.23 13.98 13.25
CA ILE A 103 3.21 14.87 13.88
C ILE A 103 2.95 16.32 13.46
N GLN A 104 2.78 16.58 12.16
CA GLN A 104 2.49 17.92 11.65
C GLN A 104 1.15 18.47 12.18
N ALA A 105 0.12 17.63 12.30
CA ALA A 105 -1.14 18.01 12.90
C ALA A 105 -0.99 18.37 14.39
N LYS A 106 -0.20 17.59 15.15
CA LYS A 106 0.13 17.91 16.54
C LYS A 106 0.90 19.22 16.66
N GLU A 107 1.91 19.45 15.81
CA GLU A 107 2.66 20.71 15.83
C GLU A 107 1.78 21.91 15.53
N LYS A 108 0.89 21.83 14.53
CA LYS A 108 -0.07 22.90 14.22
C LYS A 108 -0.98 23.19 15.41
N ASN A 109 -1.51 22.16 16.06
CA ASN A 109 -2.35 22.31 17.25
C ASN A 109 -1.57 22.91 18.43
N HIS A 110 -0.33 22.48 18.66
CA HIS A 110 0.50 22.99 19.74
C HIS A 110 0.88 24.47 19.52
N ARG A 111 1.19 24.86 18.27
CA ARG A 111 1.41 26.27 17.90
C ARG A 111 0.15 27.12 18.13
N PHE A 112 -1.04 26.59 17.82
CA PHE A 112 -2.31 27.28 18.04
C PHE A 112 -2.60 27.51 19.54
N VAL A 113 -2.36 26.51 20.38
CA VAL A 113 -2.49 26.64 21.85
C VAL A 113 -1.49 27.68 22.38
N HIS A 114 -0.26 27.67 21.88
CA HIS A 114 0.77 28.58 22.35
C HIS A 114 0.49 30.04 21.98
N ILE A 115 0.02 30.31 20.74
CA ILE A 115 -0.42 31.63 20.30
C ILE A 115 -1.62 32.12 21.13
N SER A 116 -2.58 31.24 21.39
CA SER A 116 -3.75 31.56 22.23
C SER A 116 -3.34 31.99 23.65
N CYS A 117 -2.34 31.33 24.24
CA CYS A 117 -1.81 31.67 25.56
C CYS A 117 -1.06 33.02 25.55
N LEU A 118 -0.28 33.31 24.51
CA LEU A 118 0.41 34.60 24.34
C LEU A 118 -0.59 35.77 24.21
N LEU A 119 -1.69 35.59 23.48
CA LEU A 119 -2.74 36.60 23.35
C LEU A 119 -3.45 36.88 24.68
N LEU A 120 -3.70 35.84 25.49
CA LEU A 120 -4.26 35.99 26.84
C LEU A 120 -3.31 36.73 27.78
N GLN A 121 -2.00 36.46 27.71
CA GLN A 121 -0.99 37.17 28.49
C GLN A 121 -0.88 38.65 28.10
N LEU A 122 -0.99 38.97 26.81
CA LEU A 122 -1.04 40.35 26.31
C LEU A 122 -2.33 41.08 26.74
N ALA A 123 -3.48 40.40 26.75
CA ALA A 123 -4.74 40.98 27.21
C ALA A 123 -4.79 41.20 28.73
N ALA A 124 -4.09 40.35 29.50
CA ALA A 124 -3.96 40.47 30.95
C ALA A 124 -2.88 41.47 31.40
N ALA A 125 -2.11 42.04 30.47
CA ALA A 125 -1.13 43.09 30.80
C ALA A 125 -1.89 44.33 31.31
N PRO A 126 -1.64 44.78 32.55
CA PRO A 126 -2.34 45.92 33.12
C PRO A 126 -2.07 47.15 32.25
N LYS A 127 -3.13 47.77 31.72
CA LYS A 127 -3.04 49.09 31.10
C LYS A 127 -2.52 50.05 32.17
N LYS A 128 -1.24 50.40 32.10
CA LYS A 128 -0.71 51.57 32.80
C LYS A 128 -1.45 52.78 32.22
N VAL A 129 -2.45 53.24 32.96
CA VAL A 129 -2.97 54.61 32.90
C VAL A 129 -1.99 55.48 33.68
#